data_AF-A0A522EAL9-F1
#
_entry.id   AF-A0A522EAL9-F1
#
_cell.length_a   1.000
_cell.length_b   1.000
_cell.length_c   1.000
_cell.angle_alpha   90.00
_cell.angle_beta   90.00
_cell.angle_gamma   90.00
#
_symmetry.space_group_name_H-M   'P 1'
#
loop_
_entity.id
_entity.type
_entity.pdbx_description
1 polymer ?
#
loop_
_entity_poly.entity_id
_entity_poly.type
_entity_poly.pdbx_seq_one_letter_code
_entity_poly.pdbx_strand_id
1 'polypeptide(L)'
;MPSVHIQLDGKKYAWVADMDEAHITARMVQRSASRLVSGMSFIKFVLALLIGLFLAYLKGFPSLFSLMFWLEPSWASLFLYTALLFAMFLYFHQAQMGKLAAKMPPGTNSVPEIESFSEESVDVNVVDLCSADATSAIERAFELAIKFGHKNVEPLHLFVGTMDAPDVSVVFGRLGLSFQDIQSPIARRLETRELGKPSILSTEAERTILEAFREALTQKRSEISSLEVFAAVYDGDPFVQELLLDKGIDVGKFHNMIAWLRIHEKMRERYKQFRRAALYKPTGAMNRAMTSVATPTLDAVSEDLTTAAVSGQLPMMVDRDLQIEEIFRVIEGGRQSVVLVGPEGVGKSTVLAGIAELMVKEDVPKILQDRRLVRISIPHLVSGANASQAQERFITVLSEVARSRNIILAFTDIDQLVGQGSDMNDLASTLVDFLSRSGTFAVATTTAQAYTELVERSILGRVFQKVDVLEPDQESAIHMLESKIGGIEYEHNVIFSYEAVERAVKLSDRYMHETYLPKKA
;
A
#
# COMPACT_ATOMS: atom_id res chain seq x y z
N MET A 1 9.96 -2.15 37.36
CA MET A 1 8.53 -1.78 37.32
C MET A 1 8.38 -0.64 36.33
N PRO A 2 7.38 -0.68 35.44
CA PRO A 2 7.14 0.43 34.51
C PRO A 2 6.84 1.71 35.27
N SER A 3 7.27 2.83 34.70
CA SER A 3 7.05 4.16 35.22
C SER A 3 5.84 4.85 34.57
N VAL A 4 5.47 4.42 33.36
CA VAL A 4 4.36 4.98 32.57
C VAL A 4 3.52 3.89 31.89
N HIS A 5 2.26 4.18 31.62
CA HIS A 5 1.35 3.30 30.88
C HIS A 5 0.31 4.07 30.07
N ILE A 6 -0.36 3.34 29.17
CA ILE A 6 -1.54 3.79 28.42
C ILE A 6 -2.71 2.88 28.78
N GLN A 7 -3.87 3.48 29.11
CA GLN A 7 -5.11 2.75 29.34
C GLN A 7 -6.01 2.84 28.10
N LEU A 8 -6.42 1.69 27.55
CA LEU A 8 -7.29 1.61 26.38
C LEU A 8 -8.25 0.42 26.51
N ASP A 9 -9.55 0.66 26.32
CA ASP A 9 -10.62 -0.34 26.43
C ASP A 9 -10.58 -1.18 27.72
N GLY A 10 -10.20 -0.56 28.84
CA GLY A 10 -10.09 -1.22 30.14
C GLY A 10 -8.84 -2.10 30.30
N LYS A 11 -7.90 -2.10 29.35
CA LYS A 11 -6.58 -2.76 29.44
C LYS A 11 -5.46 -1.74 29.61
N LYS A 12 -4.44 -2.12 30.38
CA LYS A 12 -3.24 -1.33 30.62
C LYS A 12 -2.06 -1.82 29.77
N TYR A 13 -1.55 -0.92 28.95
CA TYR A 13 -0.41 -1.12 28.06
C TYR A 13 0.80 -0.44 28.66
N ALA A 14 1.82 -1.20 29.01
CA ALA A 14 3.06 -0.65 29.56
C ALA A 14 4.26 -1.44 29.07
N TRP A 15 5.44 -0.84 29.19
CA TRP A 15 6.69 -1.56 28.97
C TRP A 15 6.99 -2.46 30.16
N VAL A 16 6.83 -3.78 29.99
CA VAL A 16 7.17 -4.76 31.03
C VAL A 16 8.18 -5.72 30.46
N ALA A 17 9.40 -5.24 30.29
CA ALA A 17 10.51 -6.13 29.99
C ALA A 17 11.62 -5.90 31.00
N ASP A 18 11.89 -6.92 31.81
CA ASP A 18 13.19 -7.11 32.42
C ASP A 18 14.15 -7.53 31.29
N MET A 19 14.58 -6.54 30.49
CA MET A 19 15.65 -6.70 29.50
C MET A 19 17.00 -6.75 30.23
N ASP A 20 17.16 -7.76 31.07
CA ASP A 20 18.45 -8.10 31.66
C ASP A 20 19.39 -8.64 30.55
N GLU A 21 20.70 -8.49 30.71
CA GLU A 21 21.72 -8.90 29.72
C GLU A 21 21.54 -10.38 29.33
N ALA A 22 21.12 -11.21 30.29
CA ALA A 22 20.79 -12.62 30.11
C ALA A 22 19.55 -12.86 29.23
N HIS A 23 18.53 -12.01 29.31
CA HIS A 23 17.32 -12.15 28.49
C HIS A 23 17.53 -11.69 27.05
N ILE A 24 18.29 -10.60 26.85
CA ILE A 24 18.66 -10.11 25.51
C ILE A 24 19.51 -11.16 24.80
N THR A 25 20.55 -11.67 25.47
CA THR A 25 21.40 -12.75 24.93
C THR A 25 20.61 -14.03 24.68
N ALA A 26 19.72 -14.44 25.58
CA ALA A 26 18.85 -15.61 25.37
C ALA A 26 17.94 -15.46 24.14
N ARG A 27 17.27 -14.31 23.96
CA ARG A 27 16.44 -14.03 22.78
C ARG A 27 17.26 -14.00 21.50
N MET A 28 18.45 -13.40 21.53
CA MET A 28 19.35 -13.35 20.38
C MET A 28 19.85 -14.75 19.99
N VAL A 29 20.23 -15.57 20.96
CA VAL A 29 20.62 -16.98 20.75
C VAL A 29 19.44 -17.77 20.22
N GLN A 30 18.24 -17.58 20.75
CA GLN A 30 17.03 -18.26 20.28
C GLN A 30 16.68 -17.85 18.84
N ARG A 31 16.77 -16.56 18.49
CA ARG A 31 16.57 -16.06 17.12
C ARG A 31 17.62 -16.60 16.16
N SER A 32 18.88 -16.64 16.57
CA SER A 32 20.00 -17.15 15.77
C SER A 32 19.88 -18.67 15.57
N ALA A 33 19.54 -19.42 16.62
CA ALA A 33 19.26 -20.84 16.56
C ALA A 33 18.04 -21.13 15.66
N SER A 34 16.96 -20.35 15.78
CA SER A 34 15.77 -20.46 14.92
C SER A 34 16.09 -20.21 13.44
N ARG A 35 16.90 -19.19 13.14
CA ARG A 35 17.39 -18.92 11.78
C ARG A 35 18.26 -20.05 11.25
N LEU A 36 19.17 -20.58 12.07
CA LEU A 36 20.01 -21.72 11.71
C LEU A 36 19.18 -22.99 11.47
N VAL A 37 18.23 -23.30 12.35
CA VAL A 37 17.33 -24.46 12.21
C VAL A 37 16.49 -24.32 10.94
N SER A 38 15.96 -23.14 10.65
CA SER A 38 15.20 -22.87 9.43
C SER A 38 16.08 -23.00 8.18
N GLY A 39 17.29 -22.42 8.20
CA GLY A 39 18.25 -22.52 7.11
C GLY A 39 18.71 -23.96 6.85
N MET A 40 19.05 -24.71 7.90
CA MET A 40 19.38 -26.14 7.79
C MET A 40 18.20 -26.96 7.28
N SER A 41 16.98 -26.67 7.73
CA SER A 41 15.77 -27.36 7.25
C SER A 41 15.47 -27.04 5.79
N PHE A 42 15.72 -25.80 5.36
CA PHE A 42 15.60 -25.39 3.95
C PHE A 42 16.65 -26.06 3.06
N ILE A 43 17.90 -26.14 3.50
CA ILE A 43 18.95 -26.86 2.78
C ILE A 43 18.57 -28.34 2.64
N LYS A 44 18.10 -28.98 3.73
CA LYS A 44 17.63 -30.38 3.71
C LYS A 44 16.43 -30.56 2.78
N PHE A 45 15.48 -29.62 2.78
CA PHE A 45 14.35 -29.61 1.84
C PHE A 45 14.82 -29.58 0.39
N VAL A 46 15.67 -28.61 0.02
CA VAL A 46 16.16 -28.46 -1.36
C VAL A 46 16.97 -29.67 -1.79
N LEU A 47 17.86 -30.18 -0.93
CA LEU A 47 18.70 -31.34 -1.23
C LEU A 47 17.85 -32.60 -1.42
N ALA A 48 16.90 -32.87 -0.52
CA ALA A 48 15.99 -34.01 -0.62
C ALA A 48 15.09 -33.90 -1.88
N LEU A 49 14.61 -32.70 -2.20
CA LEU A 49 13.80 -32.45 -3.39
C LEU A 49 14.61 -32.73 -4.68
N LEU A 50 15.83 -32.20 -4.77
CA LEU A 50 16.69 -32.39 -5.94
C LEU A 50 17.09 -33.85 -6.13
N ILE A 51 17.47 -34.55 -5.06
CA ILE A 51 17.82 -35.97 -5.12
C ILE A 51 16.59 -36.80 -5.50
N GLY A 52 15.43 -36.53 -4.90
CA GLY A 52 14.18 -37.22 -5.21
C GLY A 52 13.75 -37.05 -6.66
N LEU A 53 13.80 -35.81 -7.18
CA LEU A 53 13.49 -35.52 -8.59
C LEU A 53 14.50 -36.13 -9.56
N PHE A 54 15.79 -36.11 -9.23
CA PHE A 54 16.83 -36.71 -10.06
C PHE A 54 16.66 -38.24 -10.16
N LEU A 55 16.41 -38.92 -9.03
CA LEU A 55 16.16 -40.36 -9.02
C LEU A 55 14.85 -40.72 -9.74
N ALA A 56 13.83 -39.87 -9.66
CA ALA A 56 12.60 -40.04 -10.42
C ALA A 56 12.79 -39.83 -11.92
N TYR A 57 13.62 -38.87 -12.33
CA TYR A 57 14.00 -38.65 -13.72
C TYR A 57 14.69 -39.88 -14.33
N LEU A 58 15.62 -40.50 -13.59
CA LEU A 58 16.30 -41.73 -14.04
C LEU A 58 15.35 -42.92 -14.26
N LYS A 59 14.21 -42.96 -13.57
CA LYS A 59 13.15 -43.97 -13.73
C LYS A 59 12.10 -43.62 -14.79
N GLY A 60 12.21 -42.45 -15.41
CA GLY A 60 11.21 -41.90 -16.34
C GLY A 60 10.21 -41.00 -15.62
N PHE A 61 10.24 -39.72 -15.96
CA PHE A 61 9.42 -38.66 -15.37
C PHE A 61 7.90 -38.92 -15.30
N PRO A 62 7.25 -39.59 -16.28
CA PRO A 62 5.81 -39.90 -16.21
C PRO A 62 5.41 -40.77 -15.02
N SER A 63 6.35 -41.53 -14.44
CA SER A 63 6.09 -42.38 -13.28
C SER A 63 5.76 -41.60 -12.00
N LEU A 64 6.20 -40.33 -11.87
CA LEU A 64 5.91 -39.46 -10.73
C LEU A 64 4.42 -39.22 -10.50
N PHE A 65 3.64 -39.21 -11.58
CA PHE A 65 2.20 -38.97 -11.53
C PHE A 65 1.40 -40.28 -11.35
N SER A 66 2.08 -41.42 -11.26
CA SER A 66 1.43 -42.71 -11.01
C SER A 66 1.26 -42.97 -9.51
N LEU A 67 0.12 -43.53 -9.12
CA LEU A 67 -0.14 -43.89 -7.72
C LEU A 67 0.87 -44.95 -7.21
N MET A 68 1.29 -45.87 -8.09
CA MET A 68 2.21 -46.96 -7.76
C MET A 68 3.59 -46.44 -7.35
N PHE A 69 4.07 -45.34 -7.94
CA PHE A 69 5.35 -44.73 -7.57
C PHE A 69 5.41 -44.31 -6.09
N TRP A 70 4.28 -43.85 -5.54
CA TRP A 70 4.17 -43.37 -4.16
C TRP A 70 3.91 -44.47 -3.14
N LEU A 71 3.37 -45.61 -3.59
CA LEU A 71 3.07 -46.78 -2.78
C LEU A 71 4.25 -47.77 -2.74
N GLU A 72 5.04 -47.83 -3.80
CA GLU A 72 6.22 -48.70 -3.86
C GLU A 72 7.40 -48.09 -3.10
N PRO A 73 8.04 -48.86 -2.19
CA PRO A 73 9.23 -48.42 -1.48
C PRO A 73 10.37 -48.15 -2.47
N SER A 74 10.77 -46.88 -2.58
CA SER A 74 11.91 -46.49 -3.41
C SER A 74 12.69 -45.35 -2.78
N TRP A 75 13.97 -45.25 -3.14
CA TRP A 75 14.81 -44.13 -2.72
C TRP A 75 14.24 -42.79 -3.22
N ALA A 76 13.68 -42.75 -4.43
CA ALA A 76 13.06 -41.54 -4.98
C ALA A 76 11.86 -41.08 -4.14
N SER A 77 10.93 -41.99 -3.82
CA SER A 77 9.76 -41.67 -2.99
C SER A 77 10.15 -41.28 -1.56
N LEU A 78 11.16 -41.91 -0.97
CA LEU A 78 11.70 -41.54 0.36
C LEU A 78 12.25 -40.10 0.38
N PHE A 79 13.07 -39.72 -0.62
CA PHE A 79 13.61 -38.36 -0.71
C PHE A 79 12.52 -37.30 -0.98
N LEU A 80 11.47 -37.64 -1.75
CA LEU A 80 10.33 -36.74 -1.95
C LEU A 80 9.44 -36.61 -0.70
N TYR A 81 9.18 -37.68 0.04
CA TYR A 81 8.45 -37.62 1.31
C TYR A 81 9.22 -36.84 2.38
N THR A 82 10.54 -37.01 2.47
CA THR A 82 11.38 -36.22 3.37
C THR A 82 11.40 -34.75 2.99
N ALA A 83 11.44 -34.42 1.70
CA ALA A 83 11.28 -33.04 1.23
C ALA A 83 9.91 -32.47 1.66
N LEU A 84 8.82 -33.22 1.47
CA LEU A 84 7.49 -32.81 1.91
C LEU A 84 7.44 -32.55 3.43
N LEU A 85 8.07 -33.41 4.23
CA LEU A 85 8.13 -33.24 5.69
C LEU A 85 8.87 -31.95 6.08
N PHE A 86 10.03 -31.67 5.48
CA PHE A 86 10.74 -30.42 5.72
C PHE A 86 9.96 -29.19 5.23
N ALA A 87 9.24 -29.30 4.11
CA ALA A 87 8.35 -28.23 3.65
C ALA A 87 7.21 -27.95 4.64
N MET A 88 6.57 -29.00 5.17
CA MET A 88 5.55 -28.87 6.21
C MET A 88 6.11 -28.29 7.50
N PHE A 89 7.31 -28.71 7.91
CA PHE A 89 8.00 -28.16 9.08
C PHE A 89 8.30 -26.66 8.90
N LEU A 90 8.86 -26.27 7.75
CA LEU A 90 9.14 -24.86 7.44
C LEU A 90 7.85 -24.02 7.45
N TYR A 91 6.78 -24.53 6.84
CA TYR A 91 5.47 -23.87 6.87
C TYR A 91 4.92 -23.73 8.29
N PHE A 92 4.95 -24.80 9.09
CA PHE A 92 4.50 -24.79 10.48
C PHE A 92 5.33 -23.84 11.34
N HIS A 93 6.65 -23.89 11.21
CA HIS A 93 7.58 -23.04 11.95
C HIS A 93 7.36 -21.55 11.60
N GLN A 94 7.20 -21.23 10.31
CA GLN A 94 6.87 -19.88 9.86
C GLN A 94 5.48 -19.42 10.37
N ALA A 95 4.48 -20.31 10.36
CA ALA A 95 3.14 -20.02 10.84
C ALA A 95 3.08 -19.83 12.37
N GLN A 96 3.89 -20.56 13.14
CA GLN A 96 4.01 -20.40 14.59
C GLN A 96 4.63 -19.04 14.95
N MET A 97 5.69 -18.64 14.26
CA MET A 97 6.31 -17.32 14.44
C MET A 97 5.31 -16.19 14.17
N GLY A 98 4.41 -16.36 13.19
CA GLY A 98 3.36 -15.37 12.90
C GLY A 98 2.15 -15.36 13.86
N LYS A 99 1.92 -16.43 14.65
CA LYS A 99 0.79 -16.51 15.61
C LYS A 99 1.13 -16.00 17.01
N LEU A 100 2.42 -15.91 17.34
CA LEU A 100 2.91 -15.44 18.64
C LEU A 100 3.00 -13.90 18.72
N ALA A 101 2.92 -13.19 17.60
CA ALA A 101 2.86 -11.73 17.60
C ALA A 101 1.51 -11.28 18.18
N ALA A 102 1.55 -10.49 19.26
CA ALA A 102 0.35 -9.90 19.81
C ALA A 102 -0.23 -8.93 18.77
N LYS A 103 -1.55 -9.01 18.54
CA LYS A 103 -2.20 -8.12 17.59
C LYS A 103 -2.42 -6.76 18.22
N MET A 104 -2.09 -5.71 17.49
CA MET A 104 -2.48 -4.34 17.85
C MET A 104 -3.98 -4.24 18.12
N PRO A 105 -4.41 -3.43 19.10
CA PRO A 105 -5.82 -3.11 19.24
C PRO A 105 -6.29 -2.30 18.02
N PRO A 106 -7.61 -2.30 17.71
CA PRO A 106 -8.14 -1.53 16.59
C PRO A 106 -7.77 -0.05 16.77
N GLY A 107 -7.26 0.57 15.70
CA GLY A 107 -6.86 1.97 15.75
C GLY A 107 -8.02 2.88 16.13
N THR A 108 -7.76 3.81 17.04
CA THR A 108 -8.74 4.73 17.60
C THR A 108 -8.49 6.16 17.12
N ASN A 109 -9.57 6.93 16.93
CA ASN A 109 -9.48 8.36 16.63
C ASN A 109 -9.24 9.19 17.90
N SER A 110 -9.50 8.63 19.08
CA SER A 110 -9.20 9.27 20.37
C SER A 110 -7.78 8.89 20.79
N VAL A 111 -6.88 9.86 20.80
CA VAL A 111 -5.50 9.68 21.23
C VAL A 111 -5.47 9.39 22.73
N PRO A 112 -5.11 8.17 23.18
CA PRO A 112 -5.07 7.87 24.61
C PRO A 112 -3.92 8.63 25.29
N GLU A 113 -4.16 9.13 26.50
CA GLU A 113 -3.15 9.83 27.29
C GLU A 113 -2.16 8.86 27.94
N ILE A 114 -0.93 9.34 28.16
CA ILE A 114 0.12 8.59 28.86
C ILE A 114 0.05 8.97 30.33
N GLU A 115 -0.26 8.00 31.18
CA GLU A 115 -0.44 8.20 32.61
C GLU A 115 0.74 7.62 33.40
N SER A 116 1.07 8.25 34.53
CA SER A 116 2.06 7.72 35.47
C SER A 116 1.55 6.40 36.06
N PHE A 117 2.46 5.42 36.13
CA PHE A 117 2.10 4.09 36.62
C PHE A 117 1.95 4.10 38.15
N SER A 118 0.78 3.73 38.66
CA SER A 118 0.44 3.77 40.09
C SER A 118 -0.11 2.45 40.67
N GLU A 119 -0.31 1.42 39.85
CA GLU A 119 -0.93 0.13 40.23
C GLU A 119 -0.04 -1.09 39.91
N GLU A 120 -0.34 -2.27 40.48
CA GLU A 120 0.56 -3.44 40.45
C GLU A 120 0.53 -4.32 39.19
N SER A 121 -0.47 -4.20 38.29
CA SER A 121 -0.63 -5.12 37.16
C SER A 121 -0.66 -4.45 35.79
N VAL A 122 0.15 -4.98 34.86
CA VAL A 122 0.12 -4.64 33.44
C VAL A 122 -0.56 -5.75 32.66
N ASP A 123 -1.53 -5.40 31.81
CA ASP A 123 -2.30 -6.37 31.05
C ASP A 123 -1.60 -6.76 29.74
N VAL A 124 -0.96 -5.80 29.07
CA VAL A 124 -0.30 -6.01 27.77
C VAL A 124 1.07 -5.34 27.74
N ASN A 125 2.09 -6.13 27.37
CA ASN A 125 3.44 -5.63 27.16
C ASN A 125 3.57 -5.01 25.78
N VAL A 126 4.00 -3.76 25.71
CA VAL A 126 4.14 -3.01 24.45
C VAL A 126 5.21 -3.63 23.53
N VAL A 127 6.23 -4.28 24.09
CA VAL A 127 7.26 -5.01 23.31
C VAL A 127 6.64 -6.04 22.36
N ASP A 128 5.59 -6.73 22.81
CA ASP A 128 5.01 -7.84 22.06
C ASP A 128 4.18 -7.35 20.85
N LEU A 129 3.94 -6.03 20.78
CA LEU A 129 3.27 -5.32 19.68
C LEU A 129 4.26 -4.70 18.68
N CYS A 130 5.56 -4.73 18.99
CA CYS A 130 6.61 -4.21 18.12
C CYS A 130 6.90 -5.16 16.95
N SER A 131 7.21 -4.59 15.78
CA SER A 131 7.72 -5.37 14.66
C SER A 131 9.07 -6.02 15.01
N ALA A 132 9.48 -7.00 14.22
CA ALA A 132 10.77 -7.66 14.41
C ALA A 132 11.94 -6.65 14.32
N ASP A 133 11.84 -5.69 13.40
CA ASP A 133 12.85 -4.66 13.19
C ASP A 133 12.85 -3.62 14.32
N ALA A 134 11.67 -3.22 14.81
CA ALA A 134 11.53 -2.36 15.99
C ALA A 134 12.13 -3.02 17.24
N THR A 135 11.83 -4.31 17.46
CA THR A 135 12.38 -5.07 18.58
C THR A 135 13.90 -5.16 18.49
N SER A 136 14.43 -5.44 17.30
CA SER A 136 15.89 -5.48 17.06
C SER A 136 16.53 -4.10 17.24
N ALA A 137 15.85 -3.01 16.89
CA ALA A 137 16.33 -1.65 17.11
C ALA A 137 16.41 -1.30 18.61
N ILE A 138 15.40 -1.71 19.39
CA ILE A 138 15.40 -1.50 20.84
C ILE A 138 16.49 -2.37 21.49
N GLU A 139 16.63 -3.64 21.10
CA GLU A 139 17.72 -4.52 21.57
C GLU A 139 19.11 -3.89 21.33
N ARG A 140 19.34 -3.32 20.13
CA ARG A 140 20.58 -2.58 19.81
C ARG A 140 20.79 -1.35 20.69
N ALA A 141 19.72 -0.64 21.07
CA ALA A 141 19.81 0.50 21.98
C ALA A 141 20.29 0.07 23.38
N PHE A 142 19.80 -1.07 23.87
CA PHE A 142 20.28 -1.67 25.12
C PHE A 142 21.74 -2.12 25.01
N GLU A 143 22.12 -2.81 23.93
CA GLU A 143 23.51 -3.20 23.67
C GLU A 143 24.46 -2.00 23.66
N LEU A 144 24.02 -0.89 23.07
CA LEU A 144 24.79 0.36 23.06
C LEU A 144 25.01 0.87 24.49
N ALA A 145 23.95 0.96 25.30
CA ALA A 145 24.06 1.39 26.69
C ALA A 145 24.99 0.47 27.51
N ILE A 146 24.88 -0.85 27.33
CA ILE A 146 25.75 -1.83 28.00
C ILE A 146 27.21 -1.67 27.58
N LYS A 147 27.47 -1.46 26.28
CA LYS A 147 28.80 -1.27 25.72
C LYS A 147 29.49 -0.02 26.25
N PHE A 148 28.75 1.08 26.37
CA PHE A 148 29.27 2.33 26.94
C PHE A 148 29.21 2.36 28.49
N GLY A 149 28.56 1.38 29.11
CA GLY A 149 28.44 1.27 30.56
C GLY A 149 27.46 2.29 31.17
N HIS A 150 26.47 2.73 30.41
CA HIS A 150 25.47 3.70 30.85
C HIS A 150 24.42 3.06 31.77
N LYS A 151 24.08 3.77 32.84
CA LYS A 151 23.08 3.33 33.83
C LYS A 151 21.67 3.26 33.25
N ASN A 152 21.31 4.23 32.41
CA ASN A 152 19.98 4.36 31.85
C ASN A 152 20.02 4.31 30.31
N VAL A 153 19.10 3.54 29.72
CA VAL A 153 18.81 3.58 28.29
C VAL A 153 17.84 4.73 28.05
N GLU A 154 18.40 5.83 27.57
CA GLU A 154 17.68 7.08 27.23
C GLU A 154 17.21 7.14 25.75
N PRO A 155 16.33 8.08 25.38
CA PRO A 155 15.86 8.27 24.00
C PRO A 155 16.98 8.34 22.95
N LEU A 156 18.13 8.95 23.27
CA LEU A 156 19.29 8.99 22.37
C LEU A 156 19.83 7.59 22.00
N HIS A 157 19.74 6.60 22.90
CA HIS A 157 20.12 5.22 22.57
C HIS A 157 19.10 4.59 21.62
N LEU A 158 17.81 4.86 21.84
CA LEU A 158 16.74 4.42 20.93
C LEU A 158 16.91 5.05 19.54
N PHE A 159 17.30 6.32 19.47
CA PHE A 159 17.66 6.99 18.22
C PHE A 159 18.73 6.19 17.49
N VAL A 160 19.89 5.96 18.12
CA VAL A 160 21.01 5.24 17.49
C VAL A 160 20.65 3.79 17.15
N GLY A 161 19.90 3.11 18.01
CA GLY A 161 19.44 1.73 17.77
C GLY A 161 18.50 1.59 16.58
N THR A 162 17.71 2.64 16.29
CA THR A 162 16.79 2.68 15.13
C THR A 162 17.47 3.10 13.83
N MET A 163 18.62 3.78 13.87
CA MET A 163 19.34 4.22 12.65
C MET A 163 19.72 3.09 11.69
N ASP A 164 20.07 1.92 12.25
CA ASP A 164 20.45 0.72 11.48
C ASP A 164 19.22 -0.15 11.12
N ALA A 165 18.00 0.36 11.33
CA ALA A 165 16.80 -0.29 10.82
C ALA A 165 16.66 -0.02 9.31
N PRO A 166 16.20 -1.00 8.50
CA PRO A 166 16.09 -0.83 7.05
C PRO A 166 15.28 0.39 6.63
N ASP A 167 14.11 0.59 7.25
CA ASP A 167 13.22 1.71 6.91
C ASP A 167 13.85 3.07 7.25
N VAL A 168 14.52 3.16 8.40
CA VAL A 168 15.19 4.39 8.86
C VAL A 168 16.42 4.70 7.99
N SER A 169 17.16 3.69 7.55
CA SER A 169 18.27 3.87 6.60
C SER A 169 17.81 4.51 5.29
N VAL A 170 16.60 4.18 4.82
CA VAL A 170 16.01 4.82 3.63
C VAL A 170 15.66 6.29 3.91
N VAL A 171 15.20 6.64 5.11
CA VAL A 171 14.99 8.04 5.53
C VAL A 171 16.28 8.84 5.38
N PHE A 172 17.38 8.36 5.97
CA PHE A 172 18.68 9.02 5.89
C PHE A 172 19.14 9.18 4.44
N GLY A 173 19.07 8.11 3.64
CA GLY A 173 19.45 8.13 2.22
C GLY A 173 18.65 9.15 1.40
N ARG A 174 17.33 9.23 1.59
CA ARG A 174 16.46 10.16 0.85
C ARG A 174 16.53 11.60 1.33
N LEU A 175 16.91 11.82 2.59
CA LEU A 175 17.24 13.15 3.11
C LEU A 175 18.65 13.61 2.72
N GLY A 176 19.45 12.74 2.10
CA GLY A 176 20.83 13.05 1.72
C GLY A 176 21.78 13.12 2.91
N LEU A 177 21.43 12.50 4.03
CA LEU A 177 22.26 12.44 5.22
C LEU A 177 23.09 11.16 5.24
N SER A 178 24.38 11.28 5.52
CA SER A 178 25.22 10.14 5.86
C SER A 178 25.32 9.96 7.38
N PHE A 179 25.54 8.71 7.81
CA PHE A 179 25.79 8.41 9.23
C PHE A 179 26.97 9.21 9.79
N GLN A 180 27.99 9.46 8.97
CA GLN A 180 29.21 10.16 9.36
C GLN A 180 28.92 11.63 9.75
N ASP A 181 27.91 12.25 9.14
CA ASP A 181 27.57 13.65 9.36
C ASP A 181 27.05 13.94 10.78
N ILE A 182 26.45 12.93 11.41
CA ILE A 182 25.78 13.02 12.71
C ILE A 182 26.41 12.14 13.79
N GLN A 183 27.40 11.31 13.43
CA GLN A 183 28.08 10.44 14.38
C GLN A 183 28.82 11.23 15.47
N SER A 184 29.54 12.30 15.12
CA SER A 184 30.38 13.01 16.08
C SER A 184 29.59 13.79 17.16
N PRO A 185 28.50 14.51 16.84
CA PRO A 185 27.66 15.13 17.88
C PRO A 185 26.99 14.09 18.79
N ILE A 186 26.50 12.99 18.23
CA ILE A 186 25.87 11.90 18.99
C ILE A 186 26.89 11.25 19.94
N ALA A 187 28.09 10.93 19.45
CA ALA A 187 29.15 10.32 20.26
C ALA A 187 29.53 11.22 21.46
N ARG A 188 29.74 12.52 21.22
CA ARG A 188 30.01 13.48 22.30
C ARG A 188 28.88 13.54 23.32
N ARG A 189 27.61 13.48 22.86
CA ARG A 189 26.46 13.50 23.76
C ARG A 189 26.33 12.21 24.58
N LEU A 190 26.71 11.07 24.00
CA LEU A 190 26.74 9.77 24.69
C LEU A 190 27.85 9.73 25.76
N GLU A 191 29.00 10.34 25.54
CA GLU A 191 30.09 10.39 26.54
C GLU A 191 29.70 11.12 27.83
N THR A 192 28.69 11.99 27.79
CA THR A 192 28.22 12.76 28.97
C THR A 192 27.26 12.00 29.88
N ARG A 193 26.93 10.74 29.56
CA ARG A 193 25.88 9.99 30.26
C ARG A 193 26.39 9.34 31.54
N GLU A 194 25.47 9.16 32.50
CA GLU A 194 25.77 8.56 33.78
C GLU A 194 26.18 7.09 33.61
N LEU A 195 27.34 6.73 34.16
CA LEU A 195 27.83 5.36 34.15
C LEU A 195 27.17 4.54 35.27
N GLY A 196 26.80 3.30 34.97
CA GLY A 196 26.22 2.36 35.93
C GLY A 196 25.76 1.05 35.30
N LYS A 197 25.67 -0.02 36.10
CA LYS A 197 25.15 -1.33 35.71
C LYS A 197 24.17 -1.84 36.79
N PRO A 198 23.10 -2.58 36.44
CA PRO A 198 22.64 -2.89 35.07
C PRO A 198 22.04 -1.66 34.36
N SER A 199 22.01 -1.71 33.02
CA SER A 199 21.37 -0.66 32.21
C SER A 199 19.86 -0.84 32.22
N ILE A 200 19.12 0.12 32.76
CA ILE A 200 17.64 0.08 32.86
C ILE A 200 17.04 1.10 31.90
N LEU A 201 15.85 0.84 31.36
CA LEU A 201 15.13 1.82 30.53
C LEU A 201 14.80 3.07 31.35
N SER A 202 15.09 4.27 30.82
CA SER A 202 14.73 5.52 31.50
C SER A 202 13.23 5.81 31.38
N THR A 203 12.67 6.58 32.30
CA THR A 203 11.27 7.02 32.25
C THR A 203 10.95 7.74 30.93
N GLU A 204 11.89 8.54 30.43
CA GLU A 204 11.78 9.26 29.16
C GLU A 204 11.75 8.28 27.98
N ALA A 205 12.63 7.27 27.98
CA ALA A 205 12.64 6.25 26.94
C ALA A 205 11.37 5.38 26.96
N GLU A 206 10.86 5.01 28.14
CA GLU A 206 9.56 4.33 28.27
C GLU A 206 8.43 5.17 27.67
N ARG A 207 8.41 6.47 27.99
CA ARG A 207 7.43 7.41 27.44
C ARG A 207 7.53 7.50 25.92
N THR A 208 8.73 7.60 25.36
CA THR A 208 8.94 7.64 23.90
C THR A 208 8.41 6.39 23.20
N ILE A 209 8.60 5.20 23.79
CA ILE A 209 8.06 3.95 23.22
C ILE A 209 6.52 3.95 23.28
N LEU A 210 5.92 4.48 24.35
CA LEU A 210 4.46 4.65 24.43
C LEU A 210 3.93 5.70 23.45
N GLU A 211 4.69 6.76 23.18
CA GLU A 211 4.36 7.75 22.15
C GLU A 211 4.40 7.12 20.75
N ALA A 212 5.37 6.24 20.47
CA ALA A 212 5.41 5.45 19.24
C ALA A 212 4.20 4.51 19.10
N PHE A 213 3.79 3.86 20.19
CA PHE A 213 2.58 3.03 20.22
C PHE A 213 1.32 3.86 19.92
N ARG A 214 1.21 5.05 20.53
CA ARG A 214 0.11 5.99 20.32
C ARG A 214 0.02 6.48 18.87
N GLU A 215 1.17 6.79 18.26
CA GLU A 215 1.23 7.19 16.86
C GLU A 215 0.80 6.02 15.96
N ALA A 216 1.28 4.81 16.22
CA ALA A 216 0.88 3.63 15.46
C ALA A 216 -0.64 3.37 15.54
N LEU A 217 -1.28 3.64 16.69
CA LEU A 217 -2.74 3.51 16.85
C LEU A 217 -3.51 4.53 16.01
N THR A 218 -3.04 5.77 16.03
CA THR A 218 -3.62 6.88 15.25
C THR A 218 -3.54 6.60 13.75
N GLN A 219 -2.42 6.02 13.31
CA GLN A 219 -2.19 5.61 11.93
C GLN A 219 -2.86 4.27 11.56
N LYS A 220 -3.58 3.62 12.50
CA LYS A 220 -4.28 2.34 12.32
C LYS A 220 -3.36 1.22 11.82
N ARG A 221 -2.12 1.17 12.33
CA ARG A 221 -1.12 0.17 11.97
C ARG A 221 -1.40 -1.17 12.64
N SER A 222 -0.80 -2.23 12.08
CA SER A 222 -0.94 -3.59 12.63
C SER A 222 0.16 -3.96 13.63
N GLU A 223 1.24 -3.18 13.67
CA GLU A 223 2.41 -3.33 14.54
C GLU A 223 3.10 -1.97 14.74
N ILE A 224 3.96 -1.86 15.76
CA ILE A 224 4.81 -0.68 15.98
C ILE A 224 6.11 -0.90 15.19
N SER A 225 6.37 -0.13 14.12
CA SER A 225 7.61 -0.25 13.34
C SER A 225 8.75 0.56 13.96
N SER A 226 9.98 0.25 13.56
CA SER A 226 11.16 1.05 13.91
C SER A 226 11.02 2.49 13.46
N LEU A 227 10.22 2.74 12.41
CA LEU A 227 9.91 4.08 11.92
C LEU A 227 9.10 4.91 12.95
N GLU A 228 8.13 4.29 13.64
CA GLU A 228 7.37 4.97 14.70
C GLU A 228 8.22 5.29 15.91
N VAL A 229 9.09 4.35 16.31
CA VAL A 229 10.05 4.59 17.40
C VAL A 229 10.99 5.73 17.04
N PHE A 230 11.53 5.74 15.81
CA PHE A 230 12.41 6.78 15.33
C PHE A 230 11.74 8.16 15.31
N ALA A 231 10.49 8.24 14.81
CA ALA A 231 9.72 9.48 14.79
C ALA A 231 9.40 9.97 16.22
N ALA A 232 8.98 9.08 17.12
CA ALA A 232 8.71 9.45 18.51
C ALA A 232 9.96 9.96 19.24
N VAL A 233 11.14 9.38 18.97
CA VAL A 233 12.40 9.89 19.53
C VAL A 233 12.74 11.28 19.01
N TYR A 234 12.52 11.55 17.72
CA TYR A 234 12.69 12.89 17.15
C TYR A 234 11.77 13.92 17.82
N ASP A 235 10.51 13.56 18.06
CA ASP A 235 9.53 14.48 18.68
C ASP A 235 9.81 14.72 20.17
N GLY A 236 10.32 13.70 20.86
CA GLY A 236 10.58 13.74 22.31
C GLY A 236 11.94 14.30 22.72
N ASP A 237 12.94 14.35 21.84
CA ASP A 237 14.31 14.76 22.17
C ASP A 237 14.74 16.05 21.43
N PRO A 238 14.81 17.20 22.13
CA PRO A 238 15.24 18.47 21.54
C PRO A 238 16.63 18.45 20.90
N PHE A 239 17.55 17.64 21.44
CA PHE A 239 18.90 17.53 20.88
C PHE A 239 18.87 16.88 19.50
N VAL A 240 18.00 15.88 19.29
CA VAL A 240 17.84 15.23 17.99
C VAL A 240 17.24 16.19 16.97
N GLN A 241 16.26 17.01 17.37
CA GLN A 241 15.68 18.05 16.51
C GLN A 241 16.72 19.08 16.08
N GLU A 242 17.50 19.61 17.03
CA GLU A 242 18.58 20.57 16.75
C GLU A 242 19.64 19.95 15.83
N LEU A 243 20.04 18.70 16.09
CA LEU A 243 21.01 17.97 15.29
C LEU A 243 20.59 17.83 13.82
N LEU A 244 19.32 17.51 13.56
CA LEU A 244 18.82 17.40 12.18
C LEU A 244 18.58 18.79 11.56
N LEU A 245 18.18 19.78 12.35
CA LEU A 245 18.01 21.17 11.89
C LEU A 245 19.34 21.77 11.42
N ASP A 246 20.44 21.52 12.14
CA ASP A 246 21.80 21.92 11.76
C ASP A 246 22.24 21.33 10.41
N LYS A 247 21.60 20.23 9.98
CA LYS A 247 21.80 19.60 8.68
C LYS A 247 20.78 20.04 7.62
N GLY A 248 19.98 21.06 7.91
CA GLY A 248 18.98 21.61 6.99
C GLY A 248 17.69 20.79 6.88
N ILE A 249 17.39 19.97 7.90
CA ILE A 249 16.15 19.20 7.99
C ILE A 249 15.29 19.81 9.07
N ASP A 250 14.31 20.59 8.64
CA ASP A 250 13.27 21.11 9.51
C ASP A 250 12.26 20.02 9.90
N VAL A 251 11.44 20.32 10.90
CA VAL A 251 10.39 19.42 11.44
C VAL A 251 9.42 18.97 10.35
N GLY A 252 9.04 19.88 9.45
CA GLY A 252 8.12 19.57 8.35
C GLY A 252 8.74 18.57 7.37
N LYS A 253 9.98 18.82 6.93
CA LYS A 253 10.73 17.92 6.04
C LYS A 253 10.92 16.54 6.65
N PHE A 254 11.21 16.45 7.95
CA PHE A 254 11.32 15.18 8.66
C PHE A 254 9.99 14.42 8.63
N HIS A 255 8.89 15.05 9.05
CA HIS A 255 7.58 14.40 9.07
C HIS A 255 7.07 14.01 7.70
N ASN A 256 7.31 14.82 6.67
CA ASN A 256 6.93 14.47 5.31
C ASN A 256 7.71 13.25 4.79
N MET A 257 9.00 13.14 5.12
CA MET A 257 9.79 11.95 4.79
C MET A 257 9.29 10.69 5.52
N ILE A 258 8.90 10.82 6.79
CA ILE A 258 8.25 9.72 7.52
C ILE A 258 6.92 9.36 6.85
N ALA A 259 6.09 10.35 6.51
CA ALA A 259 4.83 10.16 5.81
C ALA A 259 5.03 9.42 4.47
N TRP A 260 6.05 9.80 3.69
CA TRP A 260 6.40 9.12 2.44
C TRP A 260 6.65 7.61 2.65
N LEU A 261 7.46 7.24 3.64
CA LEU A 261 7.69 5.82 3.92
C LEU A 261 6.44 5.10 4.41
N ARG A 262 5.62 5.76 5.23
CA ARG A 262 4.31 5.22 5.67
C ARG A 262 3.39 4.97 4.47
N ILE A 263 3.36 5.88 3.50
CA ILE A 263 2.60 5.73 2.26
C ILE A 263 3.13 4.51 1.49
N HIS A 264 4.44 4.37 1.29
CA HIS A 264 5.01 3.19 0.62
C HIS A 264 4.71 1.87 1.31
N GLU A 265 4.76 1.82 2.64
CA GLU A 265 4.37 0.64 3.41
C GLU A 265 2.89 0.31 3.22
N LYS A 266 2.01 1.29 3.38
CA LYS A 266 0.57 1.15 3.16
C LYS A 266 0.25 0.71 1.72
N MET A 267 0.96 1.24 0.74
CA MET A 267 0.84 0.81 -0.66
C MET A 267 1.25 -0.65 -0.84
N ARG A 268 2.37 -1.09 -0.25
CA ARG A 268 2.80 -2.50 -0.28
C ARG A 268 1.77 -3.42 0.38
N GLU A 269 1.20 -3.03 1.51
CA GLU A 269 0.14 -3.79 2.19
C GLU A 269 -1.15 -3.85 1.37
N ARG A 270 -1.62 -2.70 0.88
CA ARG A 270 -2.79 -2.58 0.00
C ARG A 270 -2.61 -3.45 -1.23
N TYR A 271 -1.42 -3.48 -1.83
CA TYR A 271 -1.09 -4.33 -2.97
C TYR A 271 -1.13 -5.82 -2.59
N LYS A 272 -0.57 -6.23 -1.46
CA LYS A 272 -0.65 -7.63 -0.99
C LYS A 272 -2.10 -8.07 -0.76
N GLN A 273 -2.92 -7.23 -0.12
CA GLN A 273 -4.34 -7.48 0.10
C GLN A 273 -5.09 -7.57 -1.24
N PHE A 274 -4.84 -6.62 -2.14
CA PHE A 274 -5.39 -6.61 -3.48
C PHE A 274 -5.04 -7.89 -4.24
N ARG A 275 -3.77 -8.30 -4.27
CA ARG A 275 -3.32 -9.53 -4.95
C ARG A 275 -4.00 -10.77 -4.39
N ARG A 276 -4.25 -10.82 -3.07
CA ARG A 276 -5.02 -11.91 -2.45
C ARG A 276 -6.48 -11.92 -2.91
N ALA A 277 -7.13 -10.77 -2.98
CA ALA A 277 -8.50 -10.65 -3.47
C ALA A 277 -8.61 -10.99 -4.98
N ALA A 278 -7.63 -10.51 -5.75
CA ALA A 278 -7.56 -10.69 -7.20
C ALA A 278 -7.38 -12.16 -7.63
N LEU A 279 -6.74 -13.01 -6.80
CA LEU A 279 -6.63 -14.46 -7.06
C LEU A 279 -7.99 -15.15 -7.23
N TYR A 280 -9.04 -14.62 -6.60
CA TYR A 280 -10.40 -15.19 -6.66
C TYR A 280 -11.32 -14.43 -7.62
N LYS A 281 -10.77 -13.50 -8.42
CA LYS A 281 -11.54 -12.82 -9.47
C LYS A 281 -11.35 -13.56 -10.80
N PRO A 282 -12.45 -13.89 -11.51
CA PRO A 282 -12.33 -14.44 -12.86
C PRO A 282 -11.71 -13.37 -13.77
N THR A 283 -10.72 -13.77 -14.57
CA THR A 283 -10.02 -12.91 -15.54
C THR A 283 -10.65 -12.96 -16.94
N GLY A 284 -11.76 -13.69 -17.11
CA GLY A 284 -12.46 -13.85 -18.38
C GLY A 284 -13.73 -13.02 -18.47
N ALA A 285 -14.37 -13.03 -19.63
CA ALA A 285 -15.65 -12.35 -19.89
C ALA A 285 -16.83 -12.86 -19.02
N MET A 286 -16.68 -14.05 -18.40
CA MET A 286 -17.68 -14.62 -17.49
C MET A 286 -17.51 -14.10 -16.05
N ASN A 287 -18.60 -13.62 -15.46
CA ASN A 287 -18.67 -13.27 -14.05
C ASN A 287 -18.69 -14.50 -13.14
N ARG A 288 -18.60 -14.32 -11.82
CA ARG A 288 -18.55 -15.45 -10.86
C ARG A 288 -19.79 -16.34 -10.93
N ALA A 289 -20.95 -15.75 -11.21
CA ALA A 289 -22.21 -16.48 -11.33
C ALA A 289 -22.40 -17.18 -12.69
N MET A 290 -21.46 -17.04 -13.65
CA MET A 290 -21.56 -17.56 -15.02
C MET A 290 -22.85 -17.12 -15.74
N THR A 291 -23.38 -15.95 -15.39
CA THR A 291 -24.60 -15.38 -15.96
C THR A 291 -24.32 -14.42 -17.12
N SER A 292 -23.08 -13.95 -17.25
CA SER A 292 -22.71 -13.01 -18.30
C SER A 292 -22.40 -13.70 -19.63
N VAL A 293 -22.57 -12.96 -20.71
CA VAL A 293 -22.38 -13.43 -22.09
C VAL A 293 -21.10 -12.82 -22.66
N ALA A 294 -20.43 -13.54 -23.56
CA ALA A 294 -19.25 -13.03 -24.27
C ALA A 294 -19.56 -11.75 -25.06
N THR A 295 -18.60 -10.82 -25.08
CA THR A 295 -18.72 -9.48 -25.66
C THR A 295 -17.61 -9.19 -26.68
N PRO A 296 -17.54 -9.95 -27.78
CA PRO A 296 -16.41 -9.89 -28.71
C PRO A 296 -16.24 -8.53 -29.40
N THR A 297 -17.34 -7.83 -29.70
CA THR A 297 -17.27 -6.53 -30.38
C THR A 297 -16.80 -5.46 -29.40
N LEU A 298 -17.32 -5.48 -28.17
CA LEU A 298 -16.87 -4.58 -27.11
C LEU A 298 -15.38 -4.79 -26.81
N ASP A 299 -14.94 -6.03 -26.59
CA ASP A 299 -13.56 -6.34 -26.20
C ASP A 299 -12.56 -5.92 -27.32
N ALA A 300 -12.99 -5.82 -28.58
CA ALA A 300 -12.17 -5.36 -29.69
C ALA A 300 -11.96 -3.83 -29.75
N VAL A 301 -12.87 -3.03 -29.16
CA VAL A 301 -12.86 -1.55 -29.21
C VAL A 301 -12.69 -0.90 -27.84
N SER A 302 -12.41 -1.70 -26.82
CA SER A 302 -12.35 -1.26 -25.43
C SER A 302 -11.19 -1.91 -24.67
N GLU A 303 -10.94 -1.36 -23.48
CA GLU A 303 -9.99 -1.90 -22.52
C GLU A 303 -10.73 -2.21 -21.21
N ASP A 304 -10.56 -3.43 -20.72
CA ASP A 304 -11.14 -3.85 -19.44
C ASP A 304 -10.24 -3.40 -18.29
N LEU A 305 -10.64 -2.32 -17.62
CA LEU A 305 -9.92 -1.75 -16.49
C LEU A 305 -9.96 -2.68 -15.27
N THR A 306 -11.02 -3.47 -15.09
CA THR A 306 -11.07 -4.46 -14.00
C THR A 306 -10.04 -5.56 -14.21
N THR A 307 -9.87 -6.02 -15.46
CA THR A 307 -8.85 -7.01 -15.82
C THR A 307 -7.44 -6.41 -15.71
N ALA A 308 -7.24 -5.17 -16.16
CA ALA A 308 -5.97 -4.43 -16.00
C ALA A 308 -5.62 -4.19 -14.52
N ALA A 309 -6.63 -3.95 -13.67
CA ALA A 309 -6.42 -3.88 -12.23
C ALA A 309 -5.92 -5.22 -11.70
N VAL A 310 -6.58 -6.33 -12.02
CA VAL A 310 -6.19 -7.69 -11.57
C VAL A 310 -4.74 -8.03 -11.96
N SER A 311 -4.32 -7.64 -13.16
CA SER A 311 -2.94 -7.83 -13.64
C SER A 311 -1.93 -6.85 -13.01
N GLY A 312 -2.39 -5.83 -12.28
CA GLY A 312 -1.54 -4.83 -11.64
C GLY A 312 -0.96 -3.80 -12.62
N GLN A 313 -1.63 -3.57 -13.75
CA GLN A 313 -1.19 -2.65 -14.81
C GLN A 313 -1.68 -1.22 -14.61
N LEU A 314 -2.64 -1.00 -13.71
CA LEU A 314 -3.19 0.33 -13.44
C LEU A 314 -2.37 1.09 -12.39
N PRO A 315 -2.29 2.43 -12.51
CA PRO A 315 -1.65 3.26 -11.48
C PRO A 315 -2.50 3.26 -10.21
N MET A 316 -1.82 3.21 -9.06
CA MET A 316 -2.50 3.31 -7.77
C MET A 316 -3.08 4.72 -7.58
N MET A 317 -4.28 4.76 -7.02
CA MET A 317 -4.92 6.00 -6.60
C MET A 317 -4.42 6.45 -5.22
N VAL A 318 -3.96 7.70 -5.13
CA VAL A 318 -3.48 8.35 -3.90
C VAL A 318 -4.24 9.66 -3.72
N ASP A 319 -4.66 9.95 -2.49
CA ASP A 319 -5.33 11.18 -2.05
C ASP A 319 -6.54 11.61 -2.90
N ARG A 320 -7.42 10.65 -3.24
CA ARG A 320 -8.68 10.87 -3.99
C ARG A 320 -9.91 10.18 -3.38
N ASP A 321 -9.86 9.88 -2.08
CA ASP A 321 -10.91 9.14 -1.38
C ASP A 321 -12.26 9.90 -1.40
N LEU A 322 -12.24 11.23 -1.25
CA LEU A 322 -13.45 12.07 -1.28
C LEU A 322 -14.19 11.99 -2.63
N GLN A 323 -13.46 11.99 -3.75
CA GLN A 323 -14.08 11.87 -5.07
C GLN A 323 -14.70 10.48 -5.25
N ILE A 324 -14.06 9.42 -4.76
CA ILE A 324 -14.62 8.06 -4.80
C ILE A 324 -15.91 7.98 -3.99
N GLU A 325 -15.92 8.52 -2.77
CA GLU A 325 -17.13 8.54 -1.93
C GLU A 325 -18.29 9.29 -2.62
N GLU A 326 -18.01 10.41 -3.27
CA GLU A 326 -19.01 11.16 -4.03
C GLU A 326 -19.55 10.36 -5.22
N ILE A 327 -18.67 9.72 -6.00
CA ILE A 327 -19.04 8.86 -7.14
C ILE A 327 -19.96 7.72 -6.66
N PHE A 328 -19.59 7.05 -5.57
CA PHE A 328 -20.38 5.96 -5.01
C PHE A 328 -21.73 6.45 -4.49
N ARG A 329 -21.77 7.60 -3.81
CA ARG A 329 -23.02 8.22 -3.36
C ARG A 329 -23.97 8.52 -4.52
N VAL A 330 -23.45 9.05 -5.62
CA VAL A 330 -24.26 9.33 -6.83
C VAL A 330 -24.81 8.05 -7.43
N ILE A 331 -23.99 7.01 -7.57
CA ILE A 331 -24.39 5.71 -8.13
C ILE A 331 -25.40 5.00 -7.23
N GLU A 332 -25.28 5.09 -5.90
CA GLU A 332 -26.26 4.55 -4.96
C GLU A 332 -27.56 5.34 -4.94
N GLY A 333 -27.48 6.66 -5.14
CA GLY A 333 -28.60 7.59 -5.09
C GLY A 333 -29.58 7.51 -6.27
N GLY A 334 -29.23 6.83 -7.38
CA GLY A 334 -30.15 6.71 -8.51
C GLY A 334 -29.53 6.13 -9.78
N ARG A 335 -30.26 6.24 -10.90
CA ARG A 335 -29.85 5.75 -12.25
C ARG A 335 -28.96 6.72 -13.03
N GLN A 336 -28.27 7.64 -12.34
CA GLN A 336 -27.44 8.64 -12.99
C GLN A 336 -26.02 8.10 -13.19
N SER A 337 -25.49 8.35 -14.38
CA SER A 337 -24.08 8.13 -14.70
C SER A 337 -23.25 9.27 -14.13
N VAL A 338 -21.95 9.08 -13.96
CA VAL A 338 -21.07 10.11 -13.37
C VAL A 338 -20.13 10.67 -14.44
N VAL A 339 -19.95 11.99 -14.44
CA VAL A 339 -18.91 12.66 -15.23
C VAL A 339 -17.93 13.40 -14.31
N LEU A 340 -16.67 12.99 -14.36
CA LEU A 340 -15.55 13.61 -13.67
C LEU A 340 -15.11 14.85 -14.44
N VAL A 341 -15.31 16.01 -13.84
CA VAL A 341 -15.03 17.31 -14.45
C VAL A 341 -13.84 17.93 -13.74
N GLY A 342 -12.82 18.30 -14.50
CA GLY A 342 -11.65 18.97 -13.95
C GLY A 342 -10.65 19.33 -15.03
N PRO A 343 -9.61 20.13 -14.73
CA PRO A 343 -8.58 20.46 -15.70
C PRO A 343 -7.84 19.23 -16.24
N GLU A 344 -7.13 19.38 -17.36
CA GLU A 344 -6.29 18.30 -17.88
C GLU A 344 -5.07 18.08 -16.96
N GLY A 345 -4.76 16.83 -16.67
CA GLY A 345 -3.58 16.48 -15.86
C GLY A 345 -3.80 16.34 -14.35
N VAL A 346 -5.00 16.64 -13.82
CA VAL A 346 -5.31 16.49 -12.39
C VAL A 346 -5.45 15.04 -11.90
N GLY A 347 -5.37 14.05 -12.80
CA GLY A 347 -5.46 12.63 -12.43
C GLY A 347 -6.86 12.00 -12.53
N LYS A 348 -7.74 12.51 -13.40
CA LYS A 348 -9.08 11.92 -13.64
C LYS A 348 -9.03 10.44 -14.01
N SER A 349 -8.04 10.03 -14.83
CA SER A 349 -7.83 8.62 -15.19
C SER A 349 -7.42 7.75 -14.01
N THR A 350 -6.72 8.31 -13.02
CA THR A 350 -6.34 7.61 -11.80
C THR A 350 -7.56 7.32 -10.92
N VAL A 351 -8.60 8.17 -10.96
CA VAL A 351 -9.87 7.90 -10.28
C VAL A 351 -10.57 6.69 -10.91
N LEU A 352 -10.60 6.59 -12.25
CA LEU A 352 -11.13 5.39 -12.93
C LEU A 352 -10.36 4.12 -12.55
N ALA A 353 -9.02 4.22 -12.43
CA ALA A 353 -8.19 3.12 -11.96
C ALA A 353 -8.51 2.73 -10.51
N GLY A 354 -8.69 3.72 -9.62
CA GLY A 354 -9.12 3.50 -8.25
C GLY A 354 -10.47 2.78 -8.14
N ILE A 355 -11.46 3.16 -8.96
CA ILE A 355 -12.75 2.45 -9.04
C ILE A 355 -12.53 1.00 -9.44
N ALA A 356 -11.73 0.73 -10.48
CA ALA A 356 -11.44 -0.63 -10.92
C ALA A 356 -10.77 -1.47 -9.82
N GLU A 357 -9.81 -0.90 -9.09
CA GLU A 357 -9.15 -1.58 -7.97
C GLU A 357 -10.14 -1.92 -6.84
N LEU A 358 -11.02 -0.98 -6.49
CA LEU A 358 -12.04 -1.19 -5.47
C LEU A 358 -13.06 -2.26 -5.91
N MET A 359 -13.45 -2.28 -7.18
CA MET A 359 -14.33 -3.32 -7.74
C MET A 359 -13.70 -4.72 -7.69
N VAL A 360 -12.38 -4.83 -7.83
CA VAL A 360 -11.66 -6.10 -7.67
C VAL A 360 -11.66 -6.54 -6.20
N LYS A 361 -11.52 -5.59 -5.26
CA LYS A 361 -11.61 -5.84 -3.81
C LYS A 361 -13.03 -6.09 -3.31
N GLU A 362 -14.05 -5.83 -4.14
CA GLU A 362 -15.47 -5.76 -3.76
C GLU A 362 -15.76 -4.69 -2.69
N ASP A 363 -14.87 -3.71 -2.57
CA ASP A 363 -15.02 -2.55 -1.67
C ASP A 363 -15.74 -1.41 -2.40
N VAL A 364 -16.91 -1.74 -2.94
CA VAL A 364 -17.77 -0.87 -3.74
C VAL A 364 -19.23 -1.13 -3.37
N PRO A 365 -20.14 -0.18 -3.65
CA PRO A 365 -21.58 -0.40 -3.55
C PRO A 365 -22.02 -1.70 -4.22
N LYS A 366 -23.02 -2.37 -3.63
CA LYS A 366 -23.55 -3.67 -4.13
C LYS A 366 -23.91 -3.64 -5.61
N ILE A 367 -24.31 -2.49 -6.14
CA ILE A 367 -24.68 -2.32 -7.54
C ILE A 367 -23.49 -2.44 -8.49
N LEU A 368 -22.26 -2.18 -8.03
CA LEU A 368 -21.01 -2.28 -8.81
C LEU A 368 -20.26 -3.60 -8.57
N GLN A 369 -20.66 -4.39 -7.57
CA GLN A 369 -20.03 -5.69 -7.27
C GLN A 369 -20.29 -6.72 -8.38
N ASP A 370 -19.34 -7.64 -8.56
CA ASP A 370 -19.35 -8.67 -9.64
C ASP A 370 -19.55 -8.12 -11.06
N ARG A 371 -19.18 -6.84 -11.29
CA ARG A 371 -19.16 -6.20 -12.62
C ARG A 371 -17.75 -5.92 -13.13
N ARG A 372 -17.65 -5.63 -14.43
CA ARG A 372 -16.45 -5.19 -15.16
C ARG A 372 -16.56 -3.71 -15.46
N LEU A 373 -15.50 -2.95 -15.23
CA LEU A 373 -15.36 -1.57 -15.69
C LEU A 373 -14.62 -1.57 -17.03
N VAL A 374 -15.33 -1.21 -18.10
CA VAL A 374 -14.82 -1.33 -19.48
C VAL A 374 -14.75 0.04 -20.13
N ARG A 375 -13.53 0.48 -20.48
CA ARG A 375 -13.26 1.77 -21.11
C ARG A 375 -13.35 1.66 -22.62
N ILE A 376 -14.34 2.32 -23.22
CA ILE A 376 -14.49 2.37 -24.68
C ILE A 376 -13.54 3.44 -25.24
N SER A 377 -12.82 3.09 -26.30
CA SER A 377 -12.02 4.04 -27.07
C SER A 377 -12.80 4.53 -28.29
N ILE A 378 -13.17 5.80 -28.28
CA ILE A 378 -13.87 6.46 -29.40
C ILE A 378 -13.02 6.36 -30.70
N PRO A 379 -11.70 6.61 -30.70
CA PRO A 379 -10.87 6.42 -31.89
C PRO A 379 -10.95 5.01 -32.48
N HIS A 380 -10.92 3.97 -31.66
CA HIS A 380 -11.01 2.58 -32.14
C HIS A 380 -12.39 2.26 -32.71
N LEU A 381 -13.44 2.84 -32.13
CA LEU A 381 -14.81 2.67 -32.59
C LEU A 381 -15.00 3.22 -34.02
N VAL A 382 -14.41 4.38 -34.29
CA VAL A 382 -14.53 5.08 -35.59
C VAL A 382 -13.47 4.63 -36.61
N SER A 383 -12.39 3.97 -36.16
CA SER A 383 -11.30 3.53 -37.03
C SER A 383 -11.75 2.57 -38.15
N GLY A 384 -11.31 2.87 -39.38
CA GLY A 384 -11.50 2.01 -40.56
C GLY A 384 -12.95 1.83 -41.03
N ALA A 385 -13.87 2.67 -40.57
CA ALA A 385 -15.30 2.56 -40.85
C ALA A 385 -15.88 3.90 -41.29
N ASN A 386 -16.89 3.86 -42.18
CA ASN A 386 -17.72 5.04 -42.45
C ASN A 386 -18.56 5.38 -41.21
N ALA A 387 -19.01 6.64 -41.06
CA ALA A 387 -19.80 7.07 -39.90
C ALA A 387 -21.00 6.16 -39.59
N SER A 388 -21.75 5.74 -40.62
CA SER A 388 -22.86 4.80 -40.48
C SER A 388 -22.44 3.41 -39.97
N GLN A 389 -21.27 2.91 -40.39
CA GLN A 389 -20.72 1.64 -39.90
C GLN A 389 -20.22 1.76 -38.46
N ALA A 390 -19.68 2.93 -38.07
CA ALA A 390 -19.28 3.20 -36.69
C ALA A 390 -20.50 3.22 -35.76
N GLN A 391 -21.62 3.80 -36.21
CA GLN A 391 -22.89 3.78 -35.48
C GLN A 391 -23.45 2.37 -35.32
N GLU A 392 -23.49 1.57 -36.39
CA GLU A 392 -23.94 0.18 -36.33
C GLU A 392 -23.07 -0.67 -35.38
N ARG A 393 -21.74 -0.46 -35.43
CA ARG A 393 -20.80 -1.08 -34.50
C ARG A 393 -21.07 -0.65 -33.06
N PHE A 394 -21.33 0.63 -32.81
CA PHE A 394 -21.65 1.12 -31.46
C PHE A 394 -22.96 0.53 -30.91
N ILE A 395 -24.00 0.45 -31.74
CA ILE A 395 -25.27 -0.20 -31.37
C ILE A 395 -25.03 -1.67 -31.02
N THR A 396 -24.18 -2.36 -31.79
CA THR A 396 -23.80 -3.75 -31.52
C THR A 396 -23.10 -3.87 -30.16
N VAL A 397 -22.14 -2.99 -29.87
CA VAL A 397 -21.46 -2.93 -28.56
C VAL A 397 -22.46 -2.72 -27.42
N LEU A 398 -23.37 -1.76 -27.54
CA LEU A 398 -24.39 -1.50 -26.51
C LEU A 398 -25.33 -2.71 -26.33
N SER A 399 -25.66 -3.42 -27.42
CA SER A 399 -26.45 -4.65 -27.35
C SER A 399 -25.72 -5.77 -26.58
N GLU A 400 -24.41 -5.92 -26.77
CA GLU A 400 -23.57 -6.86 -26.02
C GLU A 400 -23.54 -6.49 -24.53
N VAL A 401 -23.39 -5.20 -24.20
CA VAL A 401 -23.41 -4.69 -22.83
C VAL A 401 -24.75 -5.00 -22.13
N ALA A 402 -25.88 -4.74 -22.79
CA ALA A 402 -27.21 -5.04 -22.25
C ALA A 402 -27.44 -6.55 -22.04
N ARG A 403 -26.89 -7.40 -22.91
CA ARG A 403 -26.99 -8.86 -22.77
C ARG A 403 -26.12 -9.39 -21.64
N SER A 404 -24.93 -8.83 -21.48
CA SER A 404 -23.95 -9.30 -20.49
C SER A 404 -24.33 -8.91 -19.06
N ARG A 405 -25.00 -7.76 -18.87
CA ARG A 405 -25.54 -7.23 -17.58
C ARG A 405 -24.55 -7.06 -16.44
N ASN A 406 -23.26 -7.35 -16.65
CA ASN A 406 -22.19 -7.23 -15.67
C ASN A 406 -21.16 -6.18 -16.09
N ILE A 407 -21.53 -5.18 -16.91
CA ILE A 407 -20.60 -4.20 -17.47
C ILE A 407 -21.01 -2.80 -17.01
N ILE A 408 -20.02 -2.02 -16.61
CA ILE A 408 -20.09 -0.58 -16.39
C ILE A 408 -19.20 0.06 -17.46
N LEU A 409 -19.74 1.06 -18.15
CA LEU A 409 -19.02 1.73 -19.22
C LEU A 409 -18.12 2.83 -18.66
N ALA A 410 -16.91 2.96 -19.20
CA ALA A 410 -16.04 4.08 -18.92
C ALA A 410 -15.73 4.84 -20.21
N PHE A 411 -15.73 6.17 -20.14
CA PHE A 411 -15.38 7.04 -21.26
C PHE A 411 -14.31 8.04 -20.84
N THR A 412 -13.27 8.19 -21.64
CA THR A 412 -12.34 9.31 -21.54
C THR A 412 -12.74 10.37 -22.56
N ASP A 413 -12.82 11.61 -22.10
CA ASP A 413 -13.15 12.79 -22.92
C ASP A 413 -14.50 12.63 -23.63
N ILE A 414 -15.56 12.46 -22.82
CA ILE A 414 -16.93 12.22 -23.33
C ILE A 414 -17.46 13.35 -24.21
N ASP A 415 -16.89 14.55 -24.08
CA ASP A 415 -17.16 15.70 -24.94
C ASP A 415 -16.87 15.42 -26.42
N GLN A 416 -15.97 14.48 -26.75
CA GLN A 416 -15.73 14.06 -28.13
C GLN A 416 -16.97 13.46 -28.80
N LEU A 417 -17.93 12.91 -28.03
CA LEU A 417 -19.19 12.39 -28.57
C LEU A 417 -20.17 13.50 -28.98
N VAL A 418 -19.97 14.74 -28.53
CA VAL A 418 -20.89 15.87 -28.80
C VAL A 418 -20.24 16.95 -29.67
N GLY A 419 -18.92 17.12 -29.58
CA GLY A 419 -18.20 18.21 -30.24
C GLY A 419 -17.87 18.03 -31.73
N GLN A 420 -17.93 16.82 -32.29
CA GLN A 420 -17.29 16.45 -33.57
C GLN A 420 -18.27 16.21 -34.75
N GLY A 421 -19.29 17.07 -34.92
CA GLY A 421 -20.22 17.03 -36.08
C GLY A 421 -21.50 16.20 -35.87
N SER A 422 -22.40 16.18 -36.87
CA SER A 422 -23.73 15.55 -36.78
C SER A 422 -23.66 14.06 -36.44
N ASP A 423 -22.72 13.35 -37.04
CA ASP A 423 -22.65 11.89 -36.96
C ASP A 423 -22.24 11.39 -35.55
N MET A 424 -21.47 12.20 -34.80
CA MET A 424 -21.12 11.88 -33.41
C MET A 424 -22.27 12.18 -32.44
N ASN A 425 -23.07 13.22 -32.72
CA ASN A 425 -24.27 13.53 -31.94
C ASN A 425 -25.30 12.38 -31.97
N ASP A 426 -25.36 11.64 -33.07
CA ASP A 426 -26.20 10.43 -33.18
C ASP A 426 -25.70 9.28 -32.30
N LEU A 427 -24.39 9.19 -32.03
CA LEU A 427 -23.85 8.24 -31.05
C LEU A 427 -24.21 8.68 -29.62
N ALA A 428 -24.12 9.97 -29.32
CA ALA A 428 -24.46 10.50 -28.01
C ALA A 428 -25.94 10.28 -27.66
N SER A 429 -26.86 10.47 -28.63
CA SER A 429 -28.29 10.20 -28.45
C SER A 429 -28.55 8.71 -28.22
N THR A 430 -27.91 7.84 -29.00
CA THR A 430 -27.98 6.38 -28.85
C THR A 430 -27.50 5.92 -27.45
N LEU A 431 -26.41 6.52 -26.95
CA LEU A 431 -25.90 6.23 -25.61
C LEU A 431 -26.88 6.63 -24.51
N VAL A 432 -27.47 7.82 -24.59
CA VAL A 432 -28.45 8.31 -23.60
C VAL A 432 -29.68 7.41 -23.56
N ASP A 433 -30.21 7.04 -24.72
CA ASP A 433 -31.34 6.12 -24.82
C ASP A 433 -31.02 4.76 -24.20
N PHE A 434 -29.81 4.26 -24.43
CA PHE A 434 -29.34 3.02 -23.83
C PHE A 434 -29.22 3.10 -22.31
N LEU A 435 -28.56 4.13 -21.76
CA LEU A 435 -28.35 4.27 -20.31
C LEU A 435 -29.69 4.39 -19.57
N SER A 436 -30.64 5.12 -20.16
CA SER A 436 -31.98 5.32 -19.58
C SER A 436 -32.80 4.03 -19.49
N ARG A 437 -32.62 3.10 -20.45
CA ARG A 437 -33.41 1.85 -20.56
C ARG A 437 -32.74 0.64 -19.92
N SER A 438 -31.42 0.54 -20.02
CA SER A 438 -30.67 -0.67 -19.63
C SER A 438 -30.45 -0.82 -18.12
N GLY A 439 -30.49 0.29 -17.36
CA GLY A 439 -30.04 0.28 -15.96
C GLY A 439 -28.53 0.08 -15.81
N THR A 440 -27.77 0.27 -16.89
CA THR A 440 -26.31 0.29 -16.90
C THR A 440 -25.80 1.69 -16.58
N PHE A 441 -24.69 1.75 -15.84
CA PHE A 441 -24.02 3.00 -15.48
C PHE A 441 -22.83 3.27 -16.38
N ALA A 442 -22.53 4.54 -16.57
CA ALA A 442 -21.29 5.01 -17.17
C ALA A 442 -20.53 5.92 -16.20
N VAL A 443 -19.21 5.85 -16.25
CA VAL A 443 -18.30 6.80 -15.60
C VAL A 443 -17.47 7.47 -16.69
N ALA A 444 -17.55 8.78 -16.79
CA ALA A 444 -16.93 9.54 -17.86
C ALA A 444 -15.93 10.56 -17.31
N THR A 445 -14.98 11.01 -18.12
CA THR A 445 -14.13 12.16 -17.81
C THR A 445 -14.30 13.24 -18.87
N THR A 446 -14.13 14.51 -18.48
CA THR A 446 -14.05 15.63 -19.41
C THR A 446 -13.27 16.80 -18.78
N THR A 447 -12.98 17.84 -19.57
CA THR A 447 -12.39 19.08 -19.07
C THR A 447 -13.46 20.04 -18.55
N ALA A 448 -13.10 20.95 -17.64
CA ALA A 448 -14.04 21.94 -17.11
C ALA A 448 -14.63 22.84 -18.20
N GLN A 449 -13.81 23.23 -19.18
CA GLN A 449 -14.25 24.03 -20.32
C GLN A 449 -15.22 23.25 -21.22
N ALA A 450 -14.82 22.05 -21.67
CA ALA A 450 -15.66 21.23 -22.54
C ALA A 450 -16.97 20.80 -21.87
N TYR A 451 -16.97 20.60 -20.55
CA TYR A 451 -18.20 20.33 -19.81
C TYR A 451 -19.22 21.45 -19.96
N THR A 452 -18.80 22.70 -19.69
CA THR A 452 -19.68 23.88 -19.69
C THR A 452 -20.16 24.24 -21.10
N GLU A 453 -19.27 24.10 -22.10
CA GLU A 453 -19.56 24.48 -23.49
C GLU A 453 -20.37 23.41 -24.22
N LEU A 454 -20.05 22.13 -24.02
CA LEU A 454 -20.57 21.01 -24.82
C LEU A 454 -21.45 20.07 -24.01
N VAL A 455 -20.97 19.52 -22.89
CA VAL A 455 -21.64 18.40 -22.20
C VAL A 455 -22.90 18.85 -21.47
N GLU A 456 -22.83 19.91 -20.66
CA GLU A 456 -23.93 20.42 -19.84
C GLU A 456 -25.14 20.86 -20.69
N ARG A 457 -24.87 21.45 -21.85
CA ARG A 457 -25.89 21.93 -22.79
C ARG A 457 -26.46 20.84 -23.70
N SER A 458 -25.82 19.66 -23.71
CA SER A 458 -26.21 18.55 -24.58
C SER A 458 -27.22 17.60 -23.91
N ILE A 459 -27.61 16.57 -24.66
CA ILE A 459 -28.47 15.49 -24.16
C ILE A 459 -27.75 14.69 -23.06
N LEU A 460 -26.40 14.63 -23.07
CA LEU A 460 -25.61 13.93 -22.05
C LEU A 460 -25.82 14.52 -20.65
N GLY A 461 -25.94 15.84 -20.52
CA GLY A 461 -26.12 16.53 -19.23
C GLY A 461 -27.39 16.09 -18.47
N ARG A 462 -28.35 15.42 -19.13
CA ARG A 462 -29.56 14.89 -18.49
C ARG A 462 -29.34 13.58 -17.74
N VAL A 463 -28.30 12.83 -18.10
CA VAL A 463 -28.01 11.48 -17.56
C VAL A 463 -26.76 11.48 -16.68
N PHE A 464 -25.82 12.38 -16.96
CA PHE A 464 -24.56 12.48 -16.26
C PHE A 464 -24.60 13.53 -15.15
N GLN A 465 -24.35 13.08 -13.92
CA GLN A 465 -24.14 13.92 -12.75
C GLN A 465 -22.66 14.34 -12.67
N LYS A 466 -22.43 15.64 -12.49
CA LYS A 466 -21.10 16.21 -12.34
C LYS A 466 -20.48 15.83 -11.00
N VAL A 467 -19.23 15.39 -11.02
CA VAL A 467 -18.34 15.28 -9.86
C VAL A 467 -17.05 16.04 -10.16
N ASP A 468 -16.71 16.99 -9.30
CA ASP A 468 -15.56 17.86 -9.51
C ASP A 468 -14.25 17.21 -9.06
N VAL A 469 -13.26 17.21 -9.96
CA VAL A 469 -11.89 16.76 -9.68
C VAL A 469 -10.97 17.97 -9.75
N LEU A 470 -10.68 18.51 -8.57
CA LEU A 470 -9.83 19.69 -8.41
C LEU A 470 -8.34 19.33 -8.53
N GLU A 471 -7.54 20.36 -8.85
CA GLU A 471 -6.09 20.30 -8.71
C GLU A 471 -5.74 19.98 -7.25
N PRO A 472 -4.87 18.99 -6.98
CA PRO A 472 -4.40 18.72 -5.63
C PRO A 472 -3.56 19.89 -5.12
N ASP A 473 -3.53 20.06 -3.80
CA ASP A 473 -2.57 20.96 -3.17
C ASP A 473 -1.14 20.40 -3.30
N GLN A 474 -0.14 21.22 -2.95
CA GLN A 474 1.27 20.84 -3.09
C GLN A 474 1.61 19.57 -2.29
N GLU A 475 1.04 19.41 -1.10
CA GLU A 475 1.28 18.26 -0.23
C GLU A 475 0.71 16.96 -0.84
N SER A 476 -0.57 16.98 -1.25
CA SER A 476 -1.17 15.83 -1.94
C SER A 476 -0.47 15.54 -3.27
N ALA A 477 -0.02 16.56 -4.00
CA ALA A 477 0.75 16.37 -5.22
C ALA A 477 2.09 15.67 -4.95
N ILE A 478 2.80 16.03 -3.88
CA ILE A 478 4.02 15.33 -3.45
C ILE A 478 3.71 13.86 -3.18
N HIS A 479 2.67 13.54 -2.40
CA HIS A 479 2.27 12.15 -2.15
C HIS A 479 1.92 11.37 -3.44
N MET A 480 1.28 12.04 -4.41
CA MET A 480 1.01 11.45 -5.72
C MET A 480 2.30 11.14 -6.50
N LEU A 481 3.31 12.03 -6.47
CA LEU A 481 4.62 11.77 -7.08
C LEU A 481 5.35 10.63 -6.38
N GLU A 482 5.38 10.65 -5.06
CA GLU A 482 5.96 9.61 -4.19
C GLU A 482 5.46 8.20 -4.54
N SER A 483 4.18 8.08 -4.89
CA SER A 483 3.60 6.80 -5.34
C SER A 483 4.18 6.27 -6.66
N LYS A 484 4.68 7.15 -7.51
CA LYS A 484 5.20 6.82 -8.85
C LYS A 484 6.73 6.75 -8.91
N ILE A 485 7.41 7.45 -8.02
CA ILE A 485 8.88 7.56 -8.01
C ILE A 485 9.57 6.21 -8.05
N GLY A 486 9.09 5.21 -7.29
CA GLY A 486 9.72 3.89 -7.28
C GLY A 486 9.80 3.21 -8.66
N GLY A 487 8.81 3.43 -9.53
CA GLY A 487 8.84 2.92 -10.91
C GLY A 487 9.85 3.67 -11.78
N ILE A 488 9.92 4.99 -11.62
CA ILE A 488 10.83 5.86 -12.38
C ILE A 488 12.29 5.58 -11.97
N GLU A 489 12.56 5.45 -10.67
CA GLU A 489 13.87 5.09 -10.10
C GLU A 489 14.38 3.77 -10.66
N TYR A 490 13.51 2.76 -10.74
CA TYR A 490 13.84 1.46 -11.31
C TYR A 490 14.15 1.52 -12.81
N GLU A 491 13.33 2.25 -13.59
CA GLU A 491 13.53 2.39 -15.04
C GLU A 491 14.83 3.13 -15.37
N HIS A 492 15.14 4.18 -14.61
CA HIS A 492 16.25 5.09 -14.90
C HIS A 492 17.52 4.77 -14.10
N ASN A 493 17.47 3.80 -13.16
CA ASN A 493 18.56 3.47 -12.23
C ASN A 493 19.10 4.68 -11.46
N VAL A 494 18.20 5.54 -10.98
CA VAL A 494 18.51 6.73 -10.17
C VAL A 494 17.73 6.66 -8.85
N ILE A 495 18.18 7.42 -7.84
CA ILE A 495 17.45 7.60 -6.58
C ILE A 495 17.19 9.08 -6.41
N PHE A 496 15.93 9.45 -6.18
CA PHE A 496 15.55 10.84 -5.93
C PHE A 496 15.54 11.14 -4.44
N SER A 497 16.17 12.27 -4.06
CA SER A 497 16.04 12.81 -2.71
C SER A 497 14.66 13.44 -2.51
N TYR A 498 14.18 13.45 -1.27
CA TYR A 498 12.90 14.11 -0.94
C TYR A 498 12.89 15.58 -1.37
N GLU A 499 14.01 16.27 -1.13
CA GLU A 499 14.16 17.69 -1.48
C GLU A 499 14.05 17.95 -2.99
N ALA A 500 14.50 17.02 -3.83
CA ALA A 500 14.36 17.15 -5.28
C ALA A 500 12.88 17.06 -5.71
N VAL A 501 12.14 16.12 -5.12
CA VAL A 501 10.70 15.91 -5.38
C VAL A 501 9.89 17.13 -4.93
N GLU A 502 10.11 17.57 -3.69
CA GLU A 502 9.46 18.74 -3.13
C GLU A 502 9.74 19.99 -3.97
N ARG A 503 10.99 20.20 -4.39
CA ARG A 503 11.35 21.32 -5.27
C ARG A 503 10.69 21.19 -6.65
N ALA A 504 10.59 20.00 -7.22
CA ALA A 504 9.94 19.80 -8.51
C ALA A 504 8.47 20.24 -8.46
N VAL A 505 7.75 19.85 -7.41
CA VAL A 505 6.35 20.29 -7.19
C VAL A 505 6.28 21.80 -6.99
N LYS A 506 7.09 22.38 -6.09
CA LYS A 506 7.06 23.83 -5.81
C LYS A 506 7.43 24.69 -7.01
N LEU A 507 8.44 24.27 -7.80
CA LEU A 507 8.89 25.00 -8.97
C LEU A 507 7.90 24.87 -10.13
N SER A 508 7.38 23.68 -10.39
CA SER A 508 6.35 23.48 -11.42
C SER A 508 5.09 24.27 -11.08
N ASP A 509 4.67 24.27 -9.81
CA ASP A 509 3.52 25.05 -9.37
C ASP A 509 3.71 26.57 -9.55
N ARG A 510 4.91 27.05 -9.23
CA ARG A 510 5.26 28.47 -9.34
C ARG A 510 5.45 28.96 -10.77
N TYR A 511 5.99 28.15 -11.68
CA TYR A 511 6.45 28.61 -12.99
C TYR A 511 5.66 28.04 -14.18
N MET A 512 4.92 26.94 -14.01
CA MET A 512 4.13 26.32 -15.07
C MET A 512 2.63 26.54 -14.81
N HIS A 513 2.12 27.68 -15.25
CA HIS A 513 0.71 28.07 -15.06
C HIS A 513 -0.25 27.51 -16.12
N GLU A 514 0.27 26.99 -17.24
CA GLU A 514 -0.54 26.45 -18.35
C GLU A 514 -1.01 25.00 -18.08
N THR A 515 -0.41 24.34 -17.09
CA THR A 515 -0.71 22.96 -16.70
C THR A 515 -1.02 22.86 -15.22
N TYR A 516 -1.58 21.73 -14.82
CA TYR A 516 -2.07 21.50 -13.46
C TYR A 516 -1.29 20.38 -12.78
N LEU A 517 -1.16 20.45 -11.44
CA LEU A 517 -0.70 19.35 -10.62
C LEU A 517 -1.69 18.16 -10.73
N PRO A 518 -1.21 16.92 -10.65
CA PRO A 518 0.18 16.51 -10.53
C PRO A 518 0.93 16.44 -11.87
N LYS A 519 0.30 16.61 -13.05
CA LYS A 519 0.94 16.36 -14.37
C LYS A 519 2.19 17.21 -14.65
N LYS A 520 2.23 18.46 -14.17
CA LYS A 520 3.36 19.38 -14.40
C LYS A 520 4.59 19.10 -13.52
N ALA A 521 4.39 18.37 -12.42
CA ALA A 521 5.44 17.94 -11.51
C ALA A 521 5.91 16.53 -11.90
#